data_AF-A0A1G3A7V9-F1
#
_entry.id   AF-A0A1G3A7V9-F1
#
_cell.length_a   1.000
_cell.length_b   1.000
_cell.length_c   1.000
_cell.angle_alpha   90.00
_cell.angle_beta   90.00
_cell.angle_gamma   90.00
#
_symmetry.space_group_name_H-M   'P 1'
#
loop_
_entity.id
_entity.type
_entity.pdbx_description
1 polymer ?
#
loop_
_entity_poly.entity_id
_entity_poly.type
_entity_poly.pdbx_seq_one_letter_code
_entity_poly.pdbx_strand_id
1 'polypeptide(L)'
;MINVERRKRVMQRSIRLGHCICDPKKPCPCDLFKERNICLCAGERLEAPTGPVQLTKLVEKAGCASKIDQAFLKQVLKDLPAINDPRVLVGVPAGDDAGVYDMGDGPALVQTVDVFTPSVDDPYTFGQVAAANSVSDIYAMGGTPITAVSVLGFPVRKIPDKAMS
;
A
#
# COMPACT_ATOMS: atom_id res chain seq x y z
N MET A 1 -4.44 -25.66 13.06
CA MET A 1 -4.17 -27.11 13.04
C MET A 1 -3.65 -27.51 11.66
N ILE A 2 -2.53 -28.21 11.58
CA ILE A 2 -1.90 -28.60 10.30
C ILE A 2 -2.75 -29.69 9.63
N ASN A 3 -3.19 -29.45 8.40
CA ASN A 3 -3.88 -30.48 7.60
C ASN A 3 -2.85 -31.38 6.91
N VAL A 4 -2.43 -32.43 7.61
CA VAL A 4 -1.38 -33.37 7.18
C VAL A 4 -1.74 -34.05 5.85
N GLU A 5 -3.02 -34.37 5.63
CA GLU A 5 -3.48 -35.04 4.43
C GLU A 5 -3.41 -34.14 3.19
N ARG A 6 -3.82 -32.87 3.34
CA ARG A 6 -3.64 -31.85 2.30
C ARG A 6 -2.17 -31.61 2.01
N ARG A 7 -1.32 -31.50 3.04
CA ARG A 7 0.13 -31.34 2.90
C ARG A 7 0.73 -32.46 2.06
N LYS A 8 0.46 -33.72 2.42
CA LYS A 8 0.94 -34.90 1.68
C LYS A 8 0.51 -34.85 0.21
N ARG A 9 -0.76 -34.59 -0.06
CA ARG A 9 -1.32 -34.50 -1.43
C ARG A 9 -0.63 -33.43 -2.28
N VAL A 10 -0.44 -32.25 -1.71
CA VAL A 10 0.20 -31.11 -2.36
C VAL A 10 1.67 -31.40 -2.63
N MET A 11 2.41 -31.91 -1.65
CA MET A 11 3.83 -32.23 -1.80
C MET A 11 4.06 -33.36 -2.81
N GLN A 12 3.25 -34.43 -2.79
CA GLN A 12 3.33 -35.50 -3.79
C GLN A 12 3.09 -35.00 -5.22
N ARG A 13 2.18 -34.02 -5.40
CA ARG A 13 1.99 -33.37 -6.70
C ARG A 13 3.23 -32.56 -7.10
N SER A 14 3.75 -31.72 -6.22
CA SER A 14 4.95 -30.90 -6.49
C SER A 14 6.19 -31.74 -6.78
N ILE A 15 6.40 -32.84 -6.05
CA ILE A 15 7.51 -33.78 -6.29
C ILE A 15 7.41 -34.37 -7.70
N ARG A 16 6.21 -34.77 -8.13
CA ARG A 16 5.99 -35.28 -9.51
C ARG A 16 6.24 -34.21 -10.59
N LEU A 17 5.97 -32.94 -10.30
CA LEU A 17 6.24 -31.83 -11.21
C LEU A 17 7.72 -31.43 -11.23
N GLY A 18 8.54 -31.89 -10.28
CA GLY A 18 9.93 -31.49 -10.13
C GLY A 18 10.14 -30.11 -9.50
N HIS A 19 9.07 -29.38 -9.16
CA HIS A 19 9.14 -28.05 -8.58
C HIS A 19 8.00 -27.77 -7.59
N CYS A 20 8.19 -26.76 -6.75
CA CYS A 20 7.20 -26.29 -5.80
C CYS A 20 6.06 -25.54 -6.51
N ILE A 21 4.83 -25.66 -6.00
CA ILE A 21 3.66 -24.96 -6.57
C ILE A 21 3.73 -23.45 -6.33
N CYS A 22 4.23 -23.01 -5.17
CA CYS A 22 4.32 -21.58 -4.85
C CYS A 22 5.52 -20.88 -5.50
N ASP A 23 6.50 -21.63 -5.99
CA ASP A 23 7.70 -21.12 -6.64
C ASP A 23 8.28 -22.19 -7.57
N PRO A 24 8.02 -22.12 -8.89
CA PRO A 24 8.51 -23.08 -9.87
C PRO A 24 10.04 -23.15 -9.99
N LYS A 25 10.78 -22.19 -9.42
CA LYS A 25 12.25 -22.21 -9.40
C LYS A 25 12.82 -23.06 -8.26
N LYS A 26 11.99 -23.51 -7.32
CA LYS A 26 12.42 -24.25 -6.13
C LYS A 26 11.97 -25.72 -6.20
N PRO A 27 12.76 -26.67 -5.66
CA PRO A 27 12.34 -28.05 -5.57
C PRO A 27 11.25 -28.26 -4.52
N CYS A 28 10.63 -29.44 -4.50
CA CYS A 28 9.79 -29.90 -3.40
C CYS A 28 10.42 -31.19 -2.80
N PRO A 29 10.72 -31.25 -1.49
CA PRO A 29 10.54 -30.20 -0.48
C PRO A 29 11.46 -28.99 -0.72
N CYS A 30 10.92 -27.78 -0.57
CA CYS A 30 11.70 -26.54 -0.66
C CYS A 30 12.42 -26.26 0.67
N ASP A 31 13.36 -25.31 0.65
CA ASP A 31 14.17 -24.97 1.83
C ASP A 31 13.32 -24.54 3.02
N LEU A 32 12.24 -23.79 2.78
CA LEU A 32 11.28 -23.41 3.82
C LEU A 32 10.69 -24.62 4.54
N PHE A 33 10.34 -25.68 3.80
CA PHE A 33 9.82 -26.90 4.41
C PHE A 33 10.92 -27.65 5.17
N LYS A 34 12.14 -27.71 4.64
CA LYS A 34 13.27 -28.38 5.29
C LYS A 34 13.67 -27.69 6.59
N GLU A 35 13.68 -26.36 6.59
CA GLU A 35 14.11 -25.55 7.73
C GLU A 35 13.02 -25.39 8.80
N ARG A 36 11.77 -25.19 8.37
CA ARG A 36 10.69 -24.78 9.28
C ARG A 36 9.51 -25.75 9.33
N ASN A 37 9.54 -26.84 8.57
CA ASN A 37 8.46 -27.83 8.49
C ASN A 37 7.09 -27.23 8.11
N ILE A 38 7.12 -26.17 7.30
CA ILE A 38 5.94 -25.41 6.86
C ILE A 38 5.80 -25.48 5.33
N CYS A 39 4.61 -25.83 4.84
CA CYS A 39 4.28 -25.92 3.43
C CYS A 39 3.24 -24.85 3.04
N LEU A 40 3.69 -23.71 2.53
CA LEU A 40 2.80 -22.62 2.07
C LEU A 40 1.83 -23.09 0.97
N CYS A 41 2.27 -24.02 0.10
CA CYS A 41 1.43 -24.61 -0.95
C CYS A 41 0.22 -25.39 -0.38
N ALA A 42 0.36 -25.94 0.83
CA ALA A 42 -0.70 -26.65 1.53
C ALA A 42 -1.64 -25.71 2.30
N GLY A 43 -1.45 -24.40 2.19
CA GLY A 43 -2.22 -23.38 2.91
C GLY A 43 -1.75 -23.16 4.35
N GLU A 44 -0.59 -23.70 4.72
CA GLU A 44 0.04 -23.41 6.00
C GLU A 44 0.64 -22.00 5.97
N ARG A 45 0.76 -21.39 7.15
CA ARG A 45 1.28 -20.04 7.28
C ARG A 45 2.45 -20.05 8.26
N LEU A 46 3.44 -19.19 7.98
CA LEU A 46 4.42 -18.81 8.98
C LEU A 46 3.67 -18.09 10.10
N GLU A 47 4.10 -18.31 11.34
CA GLU A 47 3.69 -17.41 12.43
C GLU A 47 4.09 -15.99 12.04
N ALA A 48 3.17 -15.05 12.24
CA ALA A 48 3.47 -13.65 12.02
C ALA A 48 4.67 -13.26 12.92
N PRO A 49 5.58 -12.41 12.45
CA PRO A 49 6.67 -11.95 13.29
C PRO A 49 6.09 -11.37 14.60
N THR A 50 6.67 -11.72 15.74
CA THR A 50 6.28 -11.16 17.03
C THR A 50 7.36 -10.19 17.49
N GLY A 51 7.01 -8.92 17.72
CA GLY A 51 7.96 -7.94 18.24
C GLY A 51 7.72 -6.52 17.71
N PRO A 52 8.46 -5.53 18.22
CA PRO A 52 8.38 -4.15 17.76
C PRO A 52 8.83 -4.06 16.29
N VAL A 53 8.07 -3.31 15.51
CA VAL A 53 8.34 -3.04 14.09
C VAL A 53 9.06 -1.72 13.98
N GLN A 54 10.10 -1.67 13.14
CA GLN A 54 10.74 -0.42 12.75
C GLN A 54 10.42 -0.17 11.28
N LEU A 55 9.35 0.58 11.04
CA LEU A 55 8.83 0.77 9.69
C LEU A 55 9.85 1.40 8.73
N THR A 56 10.74 2.26 9.22
CA THR A 56 11.74 2.93 8.37
C THR A 56 12.77 1.96 7.79
N LYS A 57 12.94 0.77 8.38
CA LYS A 57 13.82 -0.29 7.84
C LYS A 57 13.22 -1.04 6.64
N LEU A 58 11.95 -0.79 6.33
CA LEU A 58 11.22 -1.50 5.29
C LEU A 58 11.08 -0.67 4.01
N VAL A 59 11.67 0.53 3.98
CA VAL A 59 11.56 1.49 2.89
C VAL A 59 12.95 1.87 2.40
N GLU A 60 13.13 2.00 1.08
CA GLU A 60 14.40 2.46 0.50
C GLU A 60 14.55 3.98 0.61
N LYS A 61 13.43 4.70 0.52
CA LYS A 61 13.33 6.16 0.71
C LYS A 61 12.16 6.45 1.64
N ALA A 62 12.41 7.16 2.72
CA ALA A 62 11.42 7.49 3.74
C ALA A 62 10.73 8.84 3.45
N GLY A 63 9.44 8.95 3.80
CA GLY A 63 8.69 10.20 3.75
C GLY A 63 8.54 10.81 2.36
N CYS A 64 8.44 12.14 2.30
CA CYS A 64 8.23 12.88 1.05
C CYS A 64 9.37 12.75 0.03
N ALA A 65 10.53 12.20 0.42
CA ALA A 65 11.62 11.91 -0.50
C ALA A 65 11.27 10.81 -1.53
N SER A 66 10.11 10.14 -1.38
CA SER A 66 9.55 9.26 -2.40
C SER A 66 8.77 9.98 -3.50
N LYS A 67 8.46 11.28 -3.35
CA LYS A 67 7.68 12.04 -4.34
C LYS A 67 8.50 12.24 -5.62
N ILE A 68 7.81 12.10 -6.76
CA ILE A 68 8.35 12.38 -8.08
C ILE A 68 8.44 13.91 -8.24
N ASP A 69 9.47 14.41 -8.93
CA ASP A 69 9.59 15.85 -9.15
C ASP A 69 8.47 16.40 -10.06
N GLN A 70 8.13 17.67 -9.85
CA GLN A 70 7.01 18.30 -10.53
C GLN A 70 7.18 18.37 -12.06
N ALA A 71 8.41 18.54 -12.54
CA ALA A 71 8.68 18.62 -13.98
C ALA A 71 8.46 17.27 -14.66
N PHE A 72 8.96 16.19 -14.06
CA PHE A 72 8.73 14.84 -14.53
C PHE A 72 7.25 14.46 -14.44
N LEU A 73 6.56 14.80 -13.35
CA LEU A 73 5.13 14.54 -13.24
C LEU A 73 4.34 15.22 -14.37
N LYS A 74 4.61 16.50 -14.65
CA LYS A 74 4.00 17.20 -15.79
C LYS A 74 4.27 16.51 -17.12
N GLN A 75 5.48 16.00 -17.32
CA GLN A 75 5.84 15.26 -18.53
C GLN A 75 5.06 13.94 -18.67
N VAL A 76 4.84 13.22 -17.58
CA VAL A 76 4.08 11.96 -17.57
C VAL A 76 2.58 12.20 -17.81
N LEU A 77 2.03 13.28 -17.26
CA LEU A 77 0.60 13.59 -17.35
C LEU A 77 0.19 14.29 -18.66
N LYS A 78 1.14 14.72 -19.50
CA LYS A 78 0.88 15.52 -20.70
C LYS A 78 -0.06 14.85 -21.71
N ASP A 79 -0.09 13.52 -21.74
CA ASP A 79 -0.84 12.73 -22.72
C ASP A 79 -2.25 12.36 -22.21
N LEU A 80 -2.61 12.80 -21.00
CA LEU A 80 -3.97 12.64 -20.48
C LEU A 80 -4.94 13.57 -21.23
N PRO A 81 -6.21 13.14 -21.41
CA PRO A 81 -7.22 13.98 -22.03
C PRO A 81 -7.37 15.31 -21.29
N ALA A 82 -7.52 16.40 -22.05
CA ALA A 82 -7.86 17.69 -21.47
C ALA A 82 -9.21 17.62 -20.76
N ILE A 83 -9.27 18.21 -19.56
CA ILE A 83 -10.51 18.34 -18.79
C ILE A 83 -11.12 19.70 -19.11
N ASN A 84 -12.29 19.70 -19.76
CA ASN A 84 -13.00 20.92 -20.19
C ASN A 84 -14.37 21.08 -19.50
N ASP A 85 -14.63 20.39 -18.39
CA ASP A 85 -15.87 20.56 -17.63
C ASP A 85 -15.79 21.86 -16.82
N PRO A 86 -16.71 22.84 -17.03
CA PRO A 86 -16.70 24.11 -16.31
C PRO A 86 -16.92 23.97 -14.80
N ARG A 87 -17.41 22.81 -14.33
CA ARG A 87 -17.55 22.51 -12.90
C ARG A 87 -16.22 22.17 -12.23
N VAL A 88 -15.16 21.91 -12.99
CA VAL A 88 -13.81 21.73 -12.43
C VAL A 88 -13.21 23.12 -12.18
N LEU A 89 -13.35 23.59 -10.95
CA LEU A 89 -12.89 24.92 -10.53
C LEU A 89 -11.36 24.96 -10.38
N VAL A 90 -10.76 23.88 -9.88
CA VAL A 90 -9.32 23.69 -9.75
C VAL A 90 -8.98 22.27 -10.21
N GLY A 91 -8.03 22.15 -11.13
CA GLY A 91 -7.63 20.87 -11.72
C GLY A 91 -6.16 20.82 -12.13
N VAL A 92 -5.80 19.84 -12.96
CA VAL A 92 -4.42 19.57 -13.41
C VAL A 92 -3.63 20.81 -13.85
N PRO A 93 -4.21 21.79 -14.59
CA PRO A 93 -3.47 22.97 -15.02
C PRO A 93 -3.03 23.89 -13.89
N ALA A 94 -3.77 23.93 -12.78
CA ALA A 94 -3.46 24.77 -11.61
C ALA A 94 -2.32 24.17 -10.78
N GLY A 95 -2.18 22.84 -10.77
CA GLY A 95 -1.13 22.15 -10.02
C GLY A 95 -1.21 22.35 -8.51
N ASP A 96 -2.41 22.61 -8.00
CA ASP A 96 -2.70 22.89 -6.59
C ASP A 96 -2.76 21.62 -5.75
N ASP A 97 -2.73 21.78 -4.42
CA ASP A 97 -2.70 20.69 -3.44
C ASP A 97 -3.99 19.82 -3.44
N ALA A 98 -5.07 20.25 -4.10
CA ALA A 98 -6.30 19.49 -4.23
C ALA A 98 -7.09 19.85 -5.51
N GLY A 99 -7.93 18.91 -5.97
CA GLY A 99 -8.95 19.17 -6.99
C GLY A 99 -10.21 19.78 -6.36
N VAL A 100 -10.80 20.77 -7.04
CA VAL A 100 -12.04 21.43 -6.59
C VAL A 100 -13.12 21.30 -7.67
N TYR A 101 -14.28 20.80 -7.28
CA TYR A 101 -15.40 20.52 -8.17
C TYR A 101 -16.70 21.16 -7.67
N ASP A 102 -17.39 21.91 -8.53
CA ASP A 102 -18.70 22.49 -8.26
C ASP A 102 -19.80 21.43 -8.35
N MET A 103 -20.53 21.26 -7.25
CA MET A 103 -21.65 20.31 -7.15
C MET A 103 -22.95 20.85 -7.77
N GLY A 104 -23.00 22.15 -8.09
CA GLY A 104 -24.14 22.81 -8.76
C GLY A 104 -25.25 23.29 -7.82
N ASP A 105 -25.12 23.07 -6.51
CA ASP A 105 -26.08 23.44 -5.47
C ASP A 105 -25.52 24.42 -4.43
N GLY A 106 -24.35 25.01 -4.69
CA GLY A 106 -23.69 26.00 -3.84
C GLY A 106 -22.34 25.55 -3.26
N PRO A 107 -22.25 24.40 -2.56
CA PRO A 107 -20.97 23.90 -2.05
C PRO A 107 -20.10 23.30 -3.16
N ALA A 108 -18.78 23.47 -3.03
CA ALA A 108 -17.80 22.78 -3.86
C ALA A 108 -17.16 21.61 -3.09
N LEU A 109 -16.88 20.53 -3.82
CA LEU A 109 -16.17 19.37 -3.32
C LEU A 109 -14.67 19.57 -3.50
N VAL A 110 -13.92 19.54 -2.40
CA VAL A 110 -12.45 19.57 -2.38
C VAL A 110 -11.95 18.14 -2.15
N GLN A 111 -11.08 17.66 -3.03
CA GLN A 111 -10.53 16.30 -2.98
C GLN A 111 -9.02 16.30 -3.12
N THR A 112 -8.36 15.62 -2.19
CA THR A 112 -6.93 15.31 -2.23
C THR A 112 -6.71 13.83 -1.97
N VAL A 113 -5.58 13.31 -2.44
CA VAL A 113 -5.07 11.98 -2.09
C VAL A 113 -3.57 12.06 -1.97
N ASP A 114 -3.05 11.64 -0.82
CA ASP A 114 -1.62 11.67 -0.56
C ASP A 114 -1.16 10.33 0.04
N VAL A 115 -0.10 9.75 -0.52
CA VAL A 115 0.46 8.46 -0.11
C VAL A 115 1.97 8.56 -0.10
N PHE A 116 2.58 8.21 1.02
CA PHE A 116 4.03 8.20 1.17
C PHE A 116 4.49 7.06 2.06
N THR A 117 5.78 6.75 1.96
CA THR A 117 6.41 5.68 2.74
C THR A 117 6.64 6.12 4.20
N PRO A 118 6.63 5.16 5.15
CA PRO A 118 6.94 5.43 6.55
C PRO A 118 8.12 6.38 6.79
N SER A 119 7.86 7.45 7.54
CA SER A 119 8.85 8.44 7.97
C SER A 119 9.32 8.25 9.42
N VAL A 120 8.57 7.46 10.19
CA VAL A 120 8.87 7.11 11.59
C VAL A 120 8.68 5.61 11.81
N ASP A 121 9.31 5.08 12.85
CA ASP A 121 9.32 3.63 13.11
C ASP A 121 8.01 3.11 13.69
N ASP A 122 7.37 3.91 14.54
CA ASP A 122 6.14 3.54 15.22
C ASP A 122 4.93 3.61 14.27
N PRO A 123 4.20 2.50 14.04
CA PRO A 123 3.07 2.48 13.11
C PRO A 123 1.92 3.42 13.47
N TYR A 124 1.61 3.56 14.76
CA TYR A 124 0.52 4.41 15.21
C TYR A 124 0.86 5.89 14.92
N THR A 125 2.05 6.32 15.32
CA THR A 125 2.56 7.66 15.06
C THR A 125 2.63 7.93 13.56
N PHE A 126 3.10 6.97 12.76
CA PHE A 126 3.12 7.12 11.30
C PHE A 126 1.71 7.31 10.74
N GLY A 127 0.72 6.55 11.21
CA GLY A 127 -0.68 6.70 10.82
C GLY A 127 -1.22 8.11 11.12
N GLN A 128 -0.88 8.67 12.29
CA GLN A 128 -1.24 10.05 12.65
C GLN A 128 -0.60 11.07 11.71
N VAL A 129 0.69 10.91 11.40
CA VAL A 129 1.41 11.79 10.46
C VAL A 129 0.82 11.71 9.06
N ALA A 130 0.53 10.50 8.57
CA ALA A 130 -0.07 10.29 7.26
C ALA A 130 -1.48 10.89 7.15
N ALA A 131 -2.31 10.72 8.18
CA ALA A 131 -3.64 11.32 8.22
C ALA A 131 -3.56 12.85 8.27
N ALA A 132 -2.67 13.41 9.10
CA ALA A 132 -2.51 14.86 9.22
C ALA A 132 -2.04 15.49 7.90
N ASN A 133 -1.07 14.88 7.22
CA ASN A 133 -0.60 15.32 5.92
C ASN A 133 -1.68 15.20 4.84
N SER A 134 -2.48 14.12 4.84
CA SER A 134 -3.55 13.97 3.84
C SER A 134 -4.67 14.98 4.03
N VAL A 135 -4.93 15.41 5.27
CA VAL A 135 -6.00 16.36 5.59
C VAL A 135 -5.52 17.81 5.46
N SER A 136 -4.21 18.09 5.51
CA SER A 136 -3.68 19.45 5.44
C SER A 136 -4.04 20.17 4.14
N ASP A 137 -4.10 19.47 3.01
CA ASP A 137 -4.42 20.08 1.71
C ASP A 137 -5.87 20.59 1.69
N ILE A 138 -6.79 19.89 2.36
CA ILE A 138 -8.18 20.34 2.50
C ILE A 138 -8.23 21.66 3.27
N TYR A 139 -7.48 21.77 4.37
CA TYR A 139 -7.41 23.01 5.14
C TYR A 139 -6.69 24.14 4.39
N ALA A 140 -5.64 23.82 3.60
CA ALA A 140 -4.92 24.80 2.78
C ALA A 140 -5.85 25.44 1.73
N MET A 141 -6.81 24.68 1.20
CA MET A 141 -7.85 25.17 0.31
C MET A 141 -9.02 25.87 1.03
N GLY A 142 -8.96 26.04 2.36
CA GLY A 142 -10.04 26.63 3.16
C GLY A 142 -11.26 25.71 3.32
N GLY A 143 -11.13 24.43 2.99
CA GLY A 143 -12.20 23.44 3.10
C GLY A 143 -12.35 22.89 4.52
N THR A 144 -13.46 22.18 4.74
CA THR A 144 -13.69 21.40 5.97
C THR A 144 -13.74 19.92 5.61
N PRO A 145 -12.86 19.06 6.17
CA PRO A 145 -12.87 17.62 5.90
C PRO A 145 -14.17 16.97 6.38
N ILE A 146 -14.88 16.29 5.48
CA ILE A 146 -16.16 15.62 5.78
C ILE A 146 -16.06 14.09 5.79
N THR A 147 -15.19 13.53 4.95
CA THR A 147 -15.02 12.09 4.76
C THR A 147 -13.57 11.79 4.38
N ALA A 148 -13.10 10.57 4.67
CA ALA A 148 -11.79 10.10 4.28
C ALA A 148 -11.82 8.65 3.82
N VAL A 149 -10.91 8.29 2.90
CA VAL A 149 -10.64 6.91 2.48
C VAL A 149 -9.19 6.60 2.79
N SER A 150 -8.94 5.53 3.54
CA SER A 150 -7.57 5.10 3.85
C SER A 150 -7.03 4.20 2.74
N VAL A 151 -5.89 4.60 2.14
CA VAL A 151 -5.18 3.83 1.12
C VAL A 151 -3.91 3.25 1.74
N LEU A 152 -3.84 1.92 1.85
CA LEU A 152 -2.75 1.22 2.55
C LEU A 152 -2.05 0.22 1.63
N GLY A 153 -0.74 0.35 1.49
CA GLY A 153 0.14 -0.66 0.89
C GLY A 153 1.01 -1.30 1.96
N PHE A 154 0.83 -2.59 2.23
CA PHE A 154 1.49 -3.26 3.36
C PHE A 154 2.04 -4.65 3.00
N PRO A 155 3.28 -4.98 3.37
CA PRO A 155 3.84 -6.31 3.12
C PRO A 155 3.32 -7.31 4.17
N VAL A 156 2.13 -7.86 3.94
CA VAL A 156 1.35 -8.78 4.82
C VAL A 156 2.09 -10.03 5.34
N ARG A 157 3.33 -10.28 4.91
CA ARG A 157 4.16 -11.41 5.36
C ARG A 157 5.47 -11.01 6.05
N LYS A 158 5.77 -9.71 6.12
CA LYS A 158 7.04 -9.20 6.68
C LYS A 158 6.86 -8.49 8.02
N ILE A 159 5.63 -8.15 8.39
CA ILE A 159 5.32 -7.30 9.54
C ILE A 159 4.18 -7.98 10.34
N PRO A 160 4.21 -7.93 11.69
CA PRO A 160 3.10 -8.35 12.54
C PRO A 160 1.78 -7.66 12.20
N ASP A 161 0.66 -8.40 12.30
CA ASP A 161 -0.69 -7.85 12.11
C ASP A 161 -0.99 -6.69 13.08
N LYS A 162 -0.40 -6.72 14.28
CA LYS A 162 -0.52 -5.64 15.28
C LYS A 162 0.01 -4.28 14.81
N ALA A 163 0.84 -4.24 13.77
CA ALA A 163 1.27 -2.97 13.18
C ALA A 163 0.17 -2.27 12.38
N MET A 164 -0.95 -2.96 12.09
CA MET A 164 -2.10 -2.44 11.36
C MET A 164 -3.31 -2.11 12.26
N SER A 165 -3.23 -2.40 13.56
CA SER A 165 -4.30 -2.21 14.54
C SER A 165 -3.97 -1.06 15.49
#